data_AF-A0A1H8YER0-F1
#
_entry.id   AF-A0A1H8YER0-F1
#
_cell.length_a   1.000
_cell.length_b   1.000
_cell.length_c   1.000
_cell.angle_alpha   90.00
_cell.angle_beta   90.00
_cell.angle_gamma   90.00
#
_symmetry.space_group_name_H-M   'P 1'
#
loop_
_entity.id
_entity.type
_entity.pdbx_description
1 polymer ?
#
loop_
_entity_poly.entity_id
_entity_poly.type
_entity_poly.pdbx_seq_one_letter_code
_entity_poly.pdbx_strand_id
1 'polypeptide(L)'
;MFVATLGWSRAAHLEFVTDERLETLIAAHENAFLAFGGVPREVLYDNMRTVVVERNAYGRGRHRFQAGFLDFARHCGFSLRSRVRSRRP
;
A
#
# COMPACT_ATOMS: atom_id res chain seq x y z
N MET A 1 -3.48 -13.10 3.85
CA MET A 1 -2.27 -13.28 3.00
C MET A 1 -1.89 -11.94 2.41
N PHE A 2 -0.63 -11.55 2.55
CA PHE A 2 -0.08 -10.32 2.01
C PHE A 2 0.81 -10.64 0.80
N VAL A 3 0.72 -9.82 -0.25
CA VAL A 3 1.55 -9.93 -1.45
C VAL A 3 2.00 -8.54 -1.89
N ALA A 4 3.30 -8.38 -2.07
CA ALA A 4 3.89 -7.20 -2.69
C ALA A 4 4.65 -7.58 -3.95
N THR A 5 4.55 -6.79 -5.01
CA THR A 5 5.28 -7.03 -6.26
C THR A 5 5.91 -5.74 -6.77
N LEU A 6 7.20 -5.78 -7.07
CA LEU A 6 7.91 -4.66 -7.66
C LEU A 6 7.48 -4.45 -9.11
N GLY A 7 7.06 -3.23 -9.45
CA GLY A 7 6.53 -2.92 -10.79
C GLY A 7 7.55 -3.10 -11.93
N TRP A 8 8.84 -2.87 -11.65
CA TRP A 8 9.91 -2.99 -12.64
C TRP A 8 10.36 -4.44 -12.85
N SER A 9 10.84 -5.12 -11.80
CA SER A 9 11.43 -6.47 -11.89
C SER A 9 10.44 -7.61 -11.77
N ARG A 10 9.23 -7.36 -11.26
CA ARG A 10 8.23 -8.39 -10.90
C ARG A 10 8.68 -9.33 -9.78
N ALA A 11 9.75 -9.02 -9.08
CA ALA A 11 10.07 -9.68 -7.82
C ALA A 11 8.87 -9.56 -6.87
N ALA A 12 8.48 -10.67 -6.28
CA ALA A 12 7.32 -10.76 -5.40
C ALA A 12 7.73 -11.25 -4.02
N HIS A 13 7.12 -10.65 -3.00
CA HIS A 13 7.17 -11.10 -1.62
C HIS A 13 5.77 -11.56 -1.23
N LEU A 14 5.69 -12.73 -0.58
CA LEU A 14 4.44 -13.31 -0.12
C LEU A 14 4.59 -13.70 1.35
N GLU A 15 3.63 -13.28 2.17
CA GLU A 15 3.61 -13.56 3.60
C GLU A 15 2.20 -13.99 4.03
N PHE A 16 2.13 -15.04 4.85
CA PHE A 16 0.90 -15.44 5.50
C PHE A 16 0.76 -14.68 6.81
N VAL A 17 -0.34 -13.92 6.92
CA VAL A 17 -0.66 -13.08 8.07
C VAL A 17 -1.88 -13.64 8.80
N THR A 18 -1.96 -13.40 10.10
CA THR A 18 -3.02 -13.92 10.99
C THR A 18 -4.32 -13.12 10.92
N ASP A 19 -4.25 -11.85 10.53
CA ASP A 19 -5.37 -10.92 10.48
C ASP A 19 -5.11 -9.76 9.50
N GLU A 20 -6.12 -8.91 9.31
CA GLU A 20 -6.09 -7.76 8.39
C GLU A 20 -5.98 -6.40 9.12
N ARG A 21 -5.42 -6.39 10.33
CA ARG A 21 -5.22 -5.14 11.10
C ARG A 21 -4.10 -4.30 10.52
N LEU A 22 -4.13 -3.00 10.83
CA LEU A 22 -3.11 -2.04 10.40
C LEU A 22 -1.70 -2.45 10.83
N GLU A 23 -1.54 -2.89 12.09
CA GLU A 23 -0.24 -3.28 12.66
C GLU A 23 0.35 -4.47 11.89
N THR A 24 -0.45 -5.50 11.65
CA THR A 24 -0.09 -6.68 10.86
C THR A 24 0.28 -6.30 9.42
N LEU A 25 -0.46 -5.35 8.83
CA LEU A 25 -0.16 -4.83 7.50
C LEU A 25 1.19 -4.08 7.48
N ILE A 26 1.48 -3.25 8.48
CA ILE A 26 2.75 -2.51 8.59
C ILE A 26 3.92 -3.49 8.70
N ALA A 27 3.82 -4.48 9.60
CA ALA A 27 4.86 -5.50 9.77
C ALA A 27 5.14 -6.26 8.46
N ALA A 28 4.10 -6.64 7.72
CA ALA A 28 4.26 -7.30 6.43
C ALA A 28 4.95 -6.43 5.38
N HIS A 29 4.76 -5.10 5.42
CA HIS A 29 5.50 -4.18 4.54
C HIS A 29 6.98 -4.09 4.92
N GLU A 30 7.29 -4.03 6.21
CA GLU A 30 8.68 -4.02 6.69
C GLU A 30 9.42 -5.28 6.24
N ASN A 31 8.81 -6.45 6.41
CA ASN A 31 9.34 -7.73 5.93
C ASN A 31 9.55 -7.73 4.41
N ALA A 32 8.59 -7.21 3.65
CA ALA A 32 8.72 -7.10 2.20
C ALA A 32 9.83 -6.15 1.78
N PHE A 33 9.99 -5.00 2.43
CA PHE A 33 11.06 -4.05 2.14
C PHE A 33 12.44 -4.63 2.45
N LEU A 34 12.56 -5.37 3.55
CA LEU A 34 13.78 -6.13 3.85
C LEU A 34 14.08 -7.17 2.77
N ALA A 35 13.07 -7.92 2.33
CA ALA A 35 13.22 -8.91 1.26
C ALA A 35 13.58 -8.28 -0.10
N PHE A 36 13.11 -7.08 -0.39
CA PHE A 36 13.48 -6.32 -1.59
C PHE A 36 14.83 -5.61 -1.48
N GLY A 37 15.44 -5.58 -0.29
CA GLY A 37 16.68 -4.85 -0.03
C GLY A 37 16.51 -3.32 -0.02
N GLY A 38 15.29 -2.82 0.22
CA GLY A 38 15.01 -1.40 0.28
C GLY A 38 13.53 -1.05 0.19
N VAL A 39 13.24 0.24 0.38
CA VAL A 39 11.88 0.78 0.30
C VAL A 39 11.60 1.28 -1.12
N PRO A 40 10.50 0.84 -1.77
CA PRO A 40 10.09 1.37 -3.06
C PRO A 40 9.66 2.84 -2.94
N ARG A 41 9.93 3.65 -3.97
CA ARG A 41 9.53 5.08 -3.97
C ARG A 41 8.01 5.28 -3.92
N GLU A 42 7.27 4.36 -4.53
CA GLU A 42 5.82 4.43 -4.63
C GLU A 42 5.21 3.05 -4.42
N VAL A 43 4.13 3.01 -3.64
CA VAL A 43 3.36 1.78 -3.41
C VAL A 43 1.94 1.97 -3.89
N LEU A 44 1.48 1.03 -4.73
CA LEU A 44 0.15 1.04 -5.33
C LEU A 44 -0.77 0.09 -4.56
N TYR A 45 -1.88 0.62 -4.03
CA TYR A 45 -2.89 -0.19 -3.34
C TYR A 45 -4.11 -0.46 -4.21
N ASP A 46 -4.67 -1.64 -4.03
CA ASP A 46 -5.88 -2.16 -4.68
C ASP A 46 -7.19 -1.70 -4.00
N ASN A 47 -7.17 -0.54 -3.35
CA ASN A 47 -8.29 0.07 -2.61
C ASN A 47 -8.78 -0.76 -1.41
N MET A 48 -7.89 -1.50 -0.72
CA MET A 48 -8.25 -2.15 0.54
C MET A 48 -8.72 -1.14 1.60
N ARG A 49 -9.76 -1.50 2.37
CA ARG A 49 -10.36 -0.61 3.40
C ARG A 49 -9.41 -0.27 4.54
N THR A 50 -8.47 -1.15 4.87
CA THR A 50 -7.44 -0.93 5.89
C THR A 50 -6.52 0.25 5.53
N VAL A 51 -6.33 0.51 4.23
CA VAL A 51 -5.48 1.60 3.73
C VAL A 51 -6.32 2.79 3.27
N VAL A 52 -7.46 2.56 2.62
CA VAL A 52 -8.36 3.58 2.07
C VAL A 52 -9.63 3.68 2.92
N VAL A 53 -9.74 4.77 3.69
CA VAL A 53 -10.89 5.09 4.53
C VAL A 53 -12.07 5.60 3.70
N GLU A 54 -11.80 6.45 2.70
CA GLU A 54 -12.85 7.01 1.85
C GLU A 54 -12.38 7.23 0.42
N ARG A 55 -13.24 6.89 -0.55
CA ARG A 55 -12.96 7.09 -1.98
C ARG A 55 -13.43 8.46 -2.44
N ASN A 56 -12.61 9.13 -3.24
CA ASN A 56 -12.89 10.45 -3.80
C ASN A 56 -13.22 11.55 -2.77
N ALA A 57 -12.79 11.40 -1.51
CA ALA A 57 -13.04 12.37 -0.43
C ALA A 57 -12.64 13.80 -0.80
N TYR A 58 -11.63 13.96 -1.68
CA TYR A 58 -11.13 15.26 -2.12
C TYR A 58 -11.21 15.47 -3.64
N GLY A 59 -12.07 14.73 -4.33
CA GLY A 59 -12.21 14.73 -5.79
C GLY A 59 -11.78 13.41 -6.46
N ARG A 60 -11.98 13.29 -7.78
CA ARG A 60 -11.75 12.03 -8.52
C ARG A 60 -10.32 11.54 -8.35
N GLY A 61 -10.16 10.34 -7.77
CA GLY A 61 -8.86 9.71 -7.54
C GLY A 61 -8.09 10.24 -6.32
N ARG A 62 -8.69 11.14 -5.52
CA ARG A 62 -8.11 11.61 -4.26
C ARG A 62 -8.80 10.92 -3.10
N HIS A 63 -8.17 9.86 -2.62
CA HIS A 63 -8.68 9.01 -1.55
C HIS A 63 -8.21 9.52 -0.18
N ARG A 64 -9.05 9.34 0.83
CA ARG A 64 -8.64 9.51 2.23
C ARG A 64 -8.01 8.20 2.68
N PHE A 65 -6.73 8.23 3.01
CA PHE A 65 -6.01 7.09 3.56
C PHE A 65 -6.15 7.05 5.09
N GLN A 66 -5.95 5.88 5.69
CA GLN A 66 -5.93 5.74 7.15
C GLN A 66 -4.73 6.50 7.73
N ALA A 67 -4.95 7.30 8.78
CA ALA A 67 -3.92 8.19 9.32
C ALA A 67 -2.65 7.42 9.73
N GLY A 68 -2.79 6.33 10.49
CA GLY A 68 -1.64 5.52 10.90
C GLY A 68 -0.85 4.94 9.73
N PHE A 69 -1.53 4.60 8.62
CA PHE A 69 -0.85 4.13 7.41
C PHE A 69 -0.14 5.26 6.64
N LEU A 70 -0.72 6.47 6.65
CA LEU A 70 -0.07 7.65 6.07
C LEU A 70 1.19 8.02 6.84
N ASP A 71 1.16 7.92 8.17
CA ASP A 71 2.33 8.17 9.01
C ASP A 71 3.43 7.12 8.77
N PHE A 72 3.06 5.85 8.64
CA PHE A 72 3.99 4.79 8.21
C PHE A 72 4.62 5.11 6.84
N ALA A 73 3.82 5.51 5.84
CA ALA A 73 4.33 5.86 4.52
C ALA A 73 5.34 7.01 4.56
N ARG A 74 5.06 8.04 5.38
CA ARG A 74 5.97 9.17 5.62
C ARG A 74 7.25 8.73 6.32
N HIS A 75 7.13 7.87 7.34
CA HIS A 75 8.27 7.35 8.09
C HIS A 75 9.23 6.56 7.19
N CYS A 76 8.71 5.68 6.34
CA CYS A 76 9.50 4.89 5.41
C CYS A 76 9.92 5.66 4.15
N GLY A 77 9.34 6.85 3.90
CA GLY A 77 9.70 7.70 2.77
C GLY A 77 9.12 7.28 1.42
N PHE A 78 7.99 6.54 1.40
CA PHE A 78 7.31 6.16 0.16
C PHE A 78 6.00 6.93 -0.06
N SER A 79 5.63 7.10 -1.32
CA SER A 79 4.38 7.75 -1.70
C SER A 79 3.26 6.73 -1.94
N LEU A 80 2.06 7.03 -1.42
CA LEU A 80 0.86 6.24 -1.66
C LEU A 80 0.23 6.60 -3.00
N ARG A 81 0.03 5.61 -3.86
CA ARG A 81 -0.86 5.71 -5.02
C ARG A 81 -2.02 4.73 -4.87
N SER A 82 -3.21 5.18 -5.22
CA SER A 82 -4.35 4.30 -5.44
C SER A 82 -4.60 4.17 -6.93
N ARG A 83 -5.08 3.00 -7.36
CA ARG A 83 -5.47 2.82 -8.75
C ARG A 83 -6.76 3.59 -9.01
N VAL A 84 -6.66 4.76 -9.62
CA VAL A 84 -7.84 5.45 -10.17
C VAL A 84 -8.33 4.62 -11.35
N ARG A 85 -9.50 3.99 -11.20
CA ARG A 85 -10.14 3.28 -12.31
C ARG A 85 -10.58 4.35 -13.32
N SER A 86 -9.75 4.64 -14.31
CA SER A 86 -10.21 5.35 -15.51
C SER A 86 -11.29 4.45 -16.11
N ARG A 87 -12.56 4.87 -16.09
CA ARG A 87 -13.49 4.36 -17.10
C ARG A 87 -12.83 4.74 -18.44
N ARG A 88 -12.34 3.74 -19.18
CA ARG A 88 -12.11 3.94 -20.61
C ARG A 88 -13.49 4.31 -21.20
N PRO A 89 -13.56 5.25 -22.17
CA PRO A 89 -14.82 5.56 -22.84
C PRO A 89 -15.43 4.29 -23.46
#